data_AF-A0A3N1A7M9-F1
#
_entry.id   AF-A0A3N1A7M9-F1
#
_cell.length_a   1.000
_cell.length_b   1.000
_cell.length_c   1.000
_cell.angle_alpha   90.00
_cell.angle_beta   90.00
_cell.angle_gamma   90.00
#
_symmetry.space_group_name_H-M   'P 1'
#
loop_
_entity.id
_entity.type
_entity.pdbx_description
1 polymer ?
#
loop_
_entity_poly.entity_id
_entity_poly.type
_entity_poly.pdbx_seq_one_letter_code
_entity_poly.pdbx_strand_id
1 'polypeptide(L)'
;MDSTTTDLIFVDAALSPLARNQTILHEIAHIILGHRGARLTDNHVGDLTEEHEAEQAADILSARLTRARSRFETPSAFRRRPATPAHPTGDLGSGLRARLARWWTRCQYHWQMRPLWLALHHNAPTTQPTGLNGVVWHEGFPLDDPVPLTRLPYAYYRRTIEILDGLRRLSAFIDPAILSQARHRARRACLSEVEIDAIAAATAVRAALDSCAIGAPPRDAPPGTVVPATTTDLDTIAAHLARTAQALTSSPYVLTINPTPRPQTEESIDLLR
;
A
#
# COMPACT_ATOMS: atom_id res chain seq x y z
N MET A 1 4.78 -8.78 -50.72
CA MET A 1 3.53 -8.10 -50.35
C MET A 1 3.67 -7.76 -48.89
N ASP A 2 3.99 -6.50 -48.59
CA ASP A 2 4.10 -6.03 -47.21
C ASP A 2 2.70 -5.98 -46.60
N SER A 3 2.44 -6.89 -45.68
CA SER A 3 1.27 -6.81 -44.82
C SER A 3 1.44 -5.58 -43.92
N THR A 4 0.75 -4.50 -44.25
CA THR A 4 0.64 -3.32 -43.38
C THR A 4 -0.08 -3.72 -42.10
N THR A 5 0.69 -4.07 -41.07
CA THR A 5 0.18 -4.32 -39.72
C THR A 5 -0.50 -3.03 -39.25
N THR A 6 -1.82 -3.07 -39.13
CA THR A 6 -2.60 -1.94 -38.62
C THR A 6 -2.67 -2.10 -37.10
N ASP A 7 -2.10 -1.15 -36.35
CA ASP A 7 -2.20 -1.14 -34.89
C ASP A 7 -3.63 -0.73 -34.49
N LEU A 8 -4.41 -1.70 -34.02
CA LEU A 8 -5.80 -1.52 -33.59
C LEU A 8 -5.90 -1.71 -32.08
N ILE A 9 -6.52 -0.73 -31.40
CA ILE A 9 -6.87 -0.81 -29.98
C ILE A 9 -8.32 -1.28 -29.87
N PHE A 10 -8.55 -2.43 -29.23
CA PHE A 10 -9.88 -2.92 -28.92
C PHE A 10 -10.26 -2.54 -27.50
N VAL A 11 -11.42 -1.93 -27.32
CA VAL A 11 -11.92 -1.53 -26.00
C VAL A 11 -13.37 -1.97 -25.87
N ASP A 12 -13.66 -2.68 -24.78
CA ASP A 12 -15.01 -3.15 -24.50
C ASP A 12 -15.94 -1.96 -24.20
N ALA A 13 -17.01 -1.85 -24.99
CA ALA A 13 -18.03 -0.81 -24.85
C ALA A 13 -18.87 -0.96 -23.57
N ALA A 14 -18.86 -2.11 -22.92
CA ALA A 14 -19.51 -2.32 -21.63
C ALA A 14 -18.74 -1.72 -20.44
N LEU A 15 -17.46 -1.38 -20.61
CA LEU A 15 -16.65 -0.75 -19.55
C LEU A 15 -17.16 0.65 -19.22
N SER A 16 -17.05 1.03 -17.94
CA SER A 16 -17.31 2.40 -17.50
C SER A 16 -16.41 3.41 -18.24
N PRO A 17 -16.81 4.67 -18.38
CA PRO A 17 -15.99 5.68 -19.07
C PRO A 17 -14.57 5.82 -18.49
N LEU A 18 -14.42 5.64 -17.17
CA LEU A 18 -13.11 5.69 -16.50
C LEU A 18 -12.24 4.48 -16.87
N ALA A 19 -12.78 3.27 -16.72
CA ALA A 19 -12.07 2.03 -17.05
C ALA A 19 -11.67 2.01 -18.54
N ARG A 20 -12.59 2.45 -19.41
CA ARG A 20 -12.35 2.59 -20.85
C ARG A 20 -11.19 3.54 -21.15
N ASN A 21 -11.15 4.70 -20.49
CA ASN A 21 -10.06 5.65 -20.67
C ASN A 21 -8.73 5.10 -20.15
N GLN A 22 -8.73 4.37 -19.04
CA GLN A 22 -7.52 3.73 -18.51
C GLN A 22 -7.00 2.66 -19.49
N THR A 23 -7.87 1.78 -19.99
CA THR A 23 -7.50 0.79 -21.01
C THR A 23 -6.94 1.46 -22.26
N ILE A 24 -7.57 2.52 -22.77
CA ILE A 24 -7.06 3.28 -23.92
C ILE A 24 -5.67 3.84 -23.65
N LEU A 25 -5.45 4.43 -22.47
CA LEU A 25 -4.16 5.03 -22.12
C LEU A 25 -3.07 3.97 -21.92
N HIS A 26 -3.43 2.79 -21.41
CA HIS A 26 -2.55 1.61 -21.29
C HIS A 26 -2.12 1.09 -22.65
N GLU A 27 -3.07 0.91 -23.58
CA GLU A 27 -2.74 0.44 -24.93
C GLU A 27 -1.95 1.50 -25.73
N ILE A 28 -2.29 2.79 -25.59
CA ILE A 28 -1.48 3.87 -26.15
C ILE A 28 -0.06 3.85 -25.59
N ALA A 29 0.09 3.55 -24.29
CA ALA A 29 1.40 3.43 -23.67
C ALA A 29 2.21 2.27 -24.28
N HIS A 30 1.61 1.09 -24.48
CA HIS A 30 2.27 0.00 -25.19
C HIS A 30 2.72 0.42 -26.59
N ILE A 31 1.88 1.11 -27.36
CA ILE A 31 2.21 1.58 -28.72
C ILE A 31 3.37 2.58 -28.69
N ILE A 32 3.34 3.56 -27.78
CA ILE A 32 4.41 4.58 -27.66
C ILE A 32 5.74 3.94 -27.27
N LEU A 33 5.72 2.95 -26.40
CA LEU A 33 6.91 2.25 -25.92
C LEU A 33 7.40 1.15 -26.88
N GLY A 34 6.63 0.83 -27.93
CA GLY A 34 6.94 -0.24 -28.86
C GLY A 34 6.77 -1.64 -28.27
N HIS A 35 5.99 -1.76 -27.19
CA HIS A 35 5.68 -3.05 -26.55
C HIS A 35 4.74 -3.86 -27.43
N ARG A 36 4.86 -5.19 -27.33
CA ARG A 36 3.85 -6.08 -27.91
C ARG A 36 2.72 -6.16 -26.90
N GLY A 37 1.84 -5.14 -26.89
CA GLY A 37 0.65 -5.12 -26.03
C GLY A 37 -0.13 -6.44 -26.12
N ALA A 38 -1.03 -6.70 -25.17
CA ALA A 38 -1.74 -7.97 -25.04
C ALA A 38 -2.48 -8.36 -26.33
N ARG A 39 -1.81 -9.08 -27.22
CA ARG A 39 -2.41 -9.58 -28.46
C ARG A 39 -3.39 -10.68 -28.08
N LEU A 40 -4.66 -10.47 -28.40
CA LEU A 40 -5.76 -11.42 -28.20
C LEU A 40 -5.54 -12.81 -28.83
N THR A 41 -4.45 -13.01 -29.59
CA THR A 41 -4.22 -14.21 -30.42
C THR A 41 -3.12 -15.13 -29.91
N ASP A 42 -2.30 -14.74 -28.93
CA ASP A 42 -1.23 -15.60 -28.43
C ASP A 42 -1.37 -15.82 -26.92
N ASN A 43 -1.40 -17.09 -26.50
CA ASN A 43 -1.35 -17.55 -25.09
C ASN A 43 -0.03 -17.20 -24.38
N HIS A 44 0.68 -16.16 -24.82
CA HIS A 44 1.83 -15.61 -24.11
C HIS A 44 1.32 -14.68 -23.03
N VAL A 45 1.52 -15.07 -21.78
CA VAL A 45 1.57 -14.14 -20.66
C VAL A 45 2.62 -13.09 -21.04
N GLY A 46 2.18 -11.85 -21.30
CA GLY A 46 3.09 -10.75 -21.67
C GLY A 46 4.22 -10.59 -20.65
N ASP A 47 5.36 -10.03 -21.09
CA ASP A 47 6.44 -9.70 -20.17
C ASP A 47 5.89 -8.73 -19.11
N LEU A 48 5.88 -9.18 -17.85
CA LEU A 48 5.39 -8.40 -16.71
C LEU A 48 6.11 -7.04 -16.60
N THR A 49 7.33 -6.96 -17.13
CA THR A 49 8.10 -5.72 -17.22
C THR A 49 7.48 -4.75 -18.23
N GLU A 50 7.12 -5.23 -19.43
CA GLU A 50 6.47 -4.41 -20.47
C GLU A 50 5.09 -3.92 -20.02
N GLU A 51 4.32 -4.78 -19.36
CA GLU A 51 3.01 -4.43 -18.77
C GLU A 51 3.15 -3.37 -17.68
N HIS A 52 4.15 -3.52 -16.81
CA HIS A 52 4.42 -2.56 -15.74
C HIS A 52 4.84 -1.19 -16.29
N GLU A 53 5.68 -1.17 -17.31
CA GLU A 53 6.12 0.07 -17.97
C GLU A 53 4.98 0.75 -18.73
N ALA A 54 4.09 -0.02 -19.39
CA ALA A 54 2.91 0.52 -20.04
C ALA A 54 1.93 1.13 -19.04
N GLU A 55 1.70 0.47 -17.91
CA GLU A 55 0.85 1.01 -16.82
C GLU A 55 1.39 2.35 -16.31
N GLN A 56 2.71 2.47 -16.12
CA GLN A 56 3.35 3.73 -15.71
C GLN A 56 3.18 4.85 -16.75
N ALA A 57 3.35 4.54 -18.04
CA ALA A 57 3.18 5.51 -19.10
C ALA A 57 1.71 5.94 -19.26
N ALA A 58 0.75 5.03 -19.06
CA ALA A 58 -0.68 5.33 -19.05
C ALA A 58 -1.05 6.34 -17.96
N ASP A 59 -0.51 6.16 -16.76
CA ASP A 59 -0.69 7.07 -15.63
C ASP A 59 -0.15 8.49 -15.92
N ILE A 60 1.04 8.56 -16.54
CA ILE A 60 1.65 9.84 -16.93
C ILE A 60 0.77 10.54 -17.97
N LEU A 61 0.27 9.81 -18.97
CA LEU A 61 -0.62 10.35 -20.00
C LEU A 61 -1.94 10.85 -19.39
N SER A 62 -2.54 10.08 -18.49
CA SER A 62 -3.77 10.47 -17.76
C SER A 62 -3.57 11.79 -16.99
N ALA A 63 -2.46 11.91 -16.27
CA ALA A 63 -2.12 13.13 -15.53
C ALA A 63 -1.90 14.34 -16.45
N ARG A 64 -1.31 14.13 -17.63
CA ARG A 64 -1.09 15.19 -18.64
C ARG A 64 -2.40 15.67 -19.25
N LEU A 65 -3.29 14.76 -19.63
CA LEU A 65 -4.60 15.09 -20.20
C LEU A 65 -5.48 15.84 -19.19
N THR A 66 -5.48 15.42 -17.93
CA THR A 66 -6.21 16.10 -16.85
C THR A 66 -5.73 17.55 -16.68
N ARG A 67 -4.41 17.77 -16.69
CA ARG A 67 -3.83 19.13 -16.61
C ARG A 67 -4.09 19.96 -17.87
N ALA A 68 -4.13 19.35 -19.05
CA ALA A 68 -4.46 20.06 -20.28
C ALA A 68 -5.92 20.53 -20.24
N ARG A 69 -6.83 19.63 -19.84
CA ARG A 69 -8.26 19.92 -19.71
C ARG A 69 -8.54 21.11 -18.79
N SER A 70 -7.92 21.17 -17.61
CA SER A 70 -8.12 22.28 -16.67
C SER A 70 -7.65 23.64 -17.21
N ARG A 71 -6.71 23.67 -18.18
CA ARG A 71 -6.30 24.92 -18.85
C ARG A 71 -7.33 25.42 -19.87
N PHE A 72 -8.12 24.52 -20.45
CA PHE A 72 -9.18 24.87 -21.39
C PHE A 72 -10.49 25.22 -20.70
N GLU A 73 -10.78 24.61 -19.54
CA GLU A 73 -12.00 24.84 -18.77
C GLU A 73 -11.97 26.11 -17.92
N THR A 74 -10.81 26.78 -17.79
CA THR A 74 -10.76 28.10 -17.12
C THR A 74 -10.95 29.20 -18.17
N PRO A 75 -12.10 29.91 -18.22
CA PRO A 75 -12.27 31.04 -19.12
C PRO A 75 -11.25 32.10 -18.77
N SER A 76 -10.45 32.47 -19.76
CA SER A 76 -9.35 33.41 -19.62
C SER A 76 -9.87 34.81 -19.33
N ALA A 77 -10.00 35.18 -18.06
CA ALA A 77 -9.88 36.58 -17.67
C ALA A 77 -8.44 37.00 -17.97
N PHE A 78 -8.29 37.69 -19.10
CA PHE A 78 -7.06 38.25 -19.66
C PHE A 78 -6.22 38.98 -18.59
N ARG A 79 -5.29 38.29 -17.94
CA ARG A 79 -4.21 38.92 -17.17
C ARG A 79 -3.00 39.07 -18.07
N ARG A 80 -2.71 40.32 -18.44
CA ARG A 80 -1.41 40.74 -19.01
C ARG A 80 -0.29 40.17 -18.13
N ARG A 81 0.53 39.32 -18.73
CA ARG A 81 1.73 38.75 -18.14
C ARG A 81 2.81 39.85 -18.07
N PRO A 82 3.26 40.30 -16.88
CA PRO A 82 4.45 41.14 -16.81
C PRO A 82 5.68 40.36 -17.28
N ALA A 83 6.59 41.05 -17.98
CA ALA A 83 7.84 40.49 -18.46
C ALA A 83 8.60 39.83 -17.30
N THR A 84 8.76 38.52 -17.39
CA THR A 84 9.43 37.72 -16.36
C THR A 84 10.95 37.81 -16.61
N PRO A 85 11.79 38.09 -15.60
CA PRO A 85 13.24 38.11 -15.76
C PRO A 85 13.75 36.72 -16.19
N ALA A 86 14.86 36.70 -16.92
CA ALA A 86 15.49 35.50 -17.44
C ALA A 86 15.73 34.48 -16.32
N HIS A 87 14.99 33.37 -16.38
CA HIS A 87 15.21 32.24 -15.48
C HIS A 87 16.50 31.51 -15.86
N PRO A 88 17.31 31.09 -14.88
CA PRO A 88 18.45 30.21 -15.14
C PRO A 88 17.95 28.91 -15.78
N THR A 89 18.59 28.51 -16.88
CA THR A 89 18.39 27.26 -17.62
C THR A 89 18.89 26.04 -16.84
N GLY A 90 18.52 25.95 -15.56
CA GLY A 90 18.81 24.81 -14.70
C GLY A 90 17.87 23.65 -15.04
N ASP A 91 18.47 22.46 -15.14
CA ASP A 91 17.91 21.14 -15.40
C ASP A 91 16.48 20.89 -14.87
N LEU A 92 15.49 21.31 -15.65
CA LEU A 92 14.06 21.05 -15.41
C LEU A 92 13.72 19.54 -15.50
N GLY A 93 14.60 18.74 -16.10
CA GLY A 93 14.41 17.31 -16.32
C GLY A 93 14.60 16.48 -15.05
N SER A 94 15.68 16.71 -14.30
CA SER A 94 15.98 15.96 -13.07
C SER A 94 14.94 16.19 -11.97
N GLY A 95 14.49 17.44 -11.79
CA GLY A 95 13.46 17.77 -10.81
C GLY A 95 12.11 17.09 -11.10
N LEU A 96 11.75 16.95 -12.37
CA LEU A 96 10.53 16.24 -12.78
C LEU A 96 10.66 14.72 -12.54
N ARG A 97 11.78 14.11 -12.93
CA ARG A 97 12.05 12.67 -12.73
C ARG A 97 12.00 12.30 -11.25
N ALA A 98 12.66 13.07 -10.39
CA ALA A 98 12.66 12.83 -8.95
C ALA A 98 11.25 12.96 -8.33
N ARG A 99 10.42 13.88 -8.84
CA ARG A 99 9.02 14.01 -8.40
C ARG A 99 8.15 12.84 -8.86
N LEU A 100 8.35 12.35 -10.09
CA LEU A 100 7.64 11.19 -10.61
C LEU A 100 8.03 9.92 -9.84
N ALA A 101 9.34 9.70 -9.60
CA ALA A 101 9.82 8.58 -8.82
C ALA A 101 9.23 8.57 -7.39
N ARG A 102 9.25 9.71 -6.68
CA ARG A 102 8.63 9.81 -5.34
C ARG A 102 7.13 9.58 -5.37
N TRP A 103 6.44 10.11 -6.37
CA TRP A 103 5.01 9.90 -6.55
C TRP A 103 4.71 8.40 -6.76
N TRP A 104 5.49 7.74 -7.62
CA TRP A 104 5.37 6.32 -7.91
C TRP A 104 5.59 5.44 -6.67
N THR A 105 6.66 5.70 -5.92
CA THR A 105 6.94 5.01 -4.65
C THR A 105 5.75 5.13 -3.69
N ARG A 106 5.09 6.29 -3.62
CA ARG A 106 3.89 6.48 -2.77
C ARG A 106 2.66 5.73 -3.31
N CYS A 107 2.48 5.63 -4.62
CA CYS A 107 1.46 4.75 -5.22
C CYS A 107 1.67 3.30 -4.76
N GLN A 108 2.90 2.80 -4.96
CA GLN A 108 3.28 1.43 -4.59
C GLN A 108 3.04 1.15 -3.11
N TYR A 109 3.53 2.02 -2.21
CA TYR A 109 3.29 1.86 -0.78
C TYR A 109 1.80 1.91 -0.43
N HIS A 110 1.04 2.82 -1.03
CA HIS A 110 -0.39 2.92 -0.79
C HIS A 110 -1.11 1.60 -1.11
N TRP A 111 -0.76 0.95 -2.23
CA TRP A 111 -1.32 -0.34 -2.62
C TRP A 111 -0.81 -1.49 -1.75
N GLN A 112 0.49 -1.55 -1.50
CA GLN A 112 1.12 -2.59 -0.68
C GLN A 112 0.63 -2.58 0.77
N MET A 113 0.26 -1.42 1.31
CA MET A 113 -0.33 -1.31 2.65
C MET A 113 -1.77 -1.83 2.77
N ARG A 114 -2.47 -2.05 1.64
CA ARG A 114 -3.91 -2.43 1.62
C ARG A 114 -4.22 -3.69 2.44
N PRO A 115 -3.44 -4.80 2.37
CA PRO A 115 -3.75 -5.99 3.16
C PRO A 115 -3.68 -5.77 4.67
N LEU A 116 -2.71 -4.98 5.14
CA LEU A 116 -2.59 -4.64 6.56
C LEU A 116 -3.74 -3.73 7.01
N TRP A 117 -4.06 -2.71 6.21
CA TRP A 117 -5.21 -1.85 6.47
C TRP A 117 -6.52 -2.64 6.56
N LEU A 118 -6.76 -3.55 5.60
CA LEU A 118 -7.91 -4.43 5.60
C LEU A 118 -7.94 -5.33 6.84
N ALA A 119 -6.82 -5.96 7.20
CA ALA A 119 -6.76 -6.83 8.37
C ALA A 119 -7.10 -6.09 9.66
N LEU A 120 -6.59 -4.86 9.84
CA LEU A 120 -6.92 -4.02 10.99
C LEU A 120 -8.40 -3.60 11.00
N HIS A 121 -8.94 -3.24 9.84
CA HIS A 121 -10.34 -2.83 9.71
C HIS A 121 -11.32 -3.98 9.99
N HIS A 122 -11.05 -5.19 9.49
CA HIS A 122 -11.91 -6.36 9.70
C HIS A 122 -11.93 -6.82 11.17
N ASN A 123 -10.83 -6.63 11.89
CA ASN A 123 -10.71 -7.02 13.29
C ASN A 123 -11.01 -5.86 14.26
N ALA A 124 -11.47 -4.70 13.77
CA ALA A 124 -11.97 -3.64 14.63
C ALA A 124 -13.44 -3.93 14.97
N PRO A 125 -13.75 -4.62 16.08
CA PRO A 125 -15.10 -5.09 16.33
C PRO A 125 -15.89 -3.90 16.86
N THR A 126 -16.76 -3.34 16.02
CA THR A 126 -17.69 -2.24 16.38
C THR A 126 -18.66 -2.61 17.52
N THR A 127 -18.67 -3.88 17.96
CA THR A 127 -19.65 -4.42 18.91
C THR A 127 -19.07 -5.03 20.19
N GLN A 128 -17.75 -5.20 20.32
CA GLN A 128 -17.17 -5.71 21.57
C GLN A 128 -16.86 -4.55 22.52
N PRO A 129 -17.34 -4.55 23.78
CA PRO A 129 -17.04 -3.51 24.77
C PRO A 129 -15.54 -3.30 25.02
N THR A 130 -14.72 -4.33 24.76
CA THR A 130 -13.26 -4.38 24.91
C THR A 130 -12.50 -4.34 23.58
N GLY A 131 -13.19 -4.25 22.43
CA GLY A 131 -12.60 -4.22 21.09
C GLY A 131 -11.93 -2.89 20.76
N LEU A 132 -11.32 -2.79 19.56
CA LEU A 132 -10.67 -1.58 19.00
C LEU A 132 -11.63 -0.38 18.76
N ASN A 133 -12.63 -0.18 19.62
CA ASN A 133 -13.68 0.82 19.51
C ASN A 133 -13.14 2.25 19.44
N GLY A 134 -13.64 3.03 18.48
CA GLY A 134 -13.35 4.46 18.34
C GLY A 134 -12.32 4.84 17.27
N VAL A 135 -11.88 3.92 16.39
CA VAL A 135 -11.14 4.34 15.19
C VAL A 135 -12.22 4.81 14.24
N VAL A 136 -12.21 6.08 13.91
CA VAL A 136 -13.06 6.58 12.83
C VAL A 136 -12.40 6.15 11.54
N TRP A 137 -12.70 4.94 11.09
CA TRP A 137 -12.35 4.50 9.75
C TRP A 137 -13.20 5.30 8.78
N HIS A 138 -12.55 6.00 7.87
CA HIS A 138 -13.29 6.80 6.92
C HIS A 138 -13.55 5.97 5.67
N GLU A 139 -14.80 5.54 5.52
CA GLU A 139 -15.33 4.86 4.32
C GLU A 139 -15.32 5.75 3.05
N GLY A 140 -14.76 6.96 3.13
CA GLY A 140 -14.83 7.99 2.08
C GLY A 140 -14.12 7.65 0.77
N PHE A 141 -13.47 6.49 0.68
CA PHE A 141 -13.06 5.90 -0.58
C PHE A 141 -13.52 4.44 -0.57
N PRO A 142 -14.47 4.05 -1.44
CA PRO A 142 -14.83 2.64 -1.58
C PRO A 142 -13.55 1.83 -1.79
N LEU A 143 -13.50 0.67 -1.15
CA LEU A 143 -12.34 -0.22 -1.12
C LEU A 143 -11.80 -0.63 -2.51
N ASP A 144 -12.63 -0.42 -3.52
CA ASP A 144 -12.42 -0.78 -4.93
C ASP A 144 -12.49 0.43 -5.87
N ASP A 145 -12.66 1.66 -5.36
CA ASP A 145 -12.74 2.86 -6.20
C ASP A 145 -11.32 3.41 -6.44
N PRO A 146 -10.84 3.53 -7.69
CA PRO A 146 -9.54 4.10 -7.97
C PRO A 146 -9.43 5.52 -7.38
N VAL A 147 -8.52 5.70 -6.43
CA VAL A 147 -8.25 7.02 -5.84
C VAL A 147 -7.81 7.96 -6.95
N PRO A 148 -8.52 9.09 -7.20
CA PRO A 148 -8.08 10.05 -8.20
C PRO A 148 -6.66 10.51 -7.90
N LEU A 149 -5.79 10.58 -8.93
CA LEU A 149 -4.37 10.91 -8.74
C LEU A 149 -4.12 12.23 -8.01
N THR A 150 -5.05 13.18 -8.12
CA THR A 150 -5.04 14.47 -7.39
C THR A 150 -5.23 14.31 -5.88
N ARG A 151 -5.84 13.21 -5.44
CA ARG A 151 -6.11 12.87 -4.05
C ARG A 151 -5.15 11.82 -3.49
N LEU A 152 -4.29 11.23 -4.31
CA LEU A 152 -3.32 10.22 -3.86
C LEU A 152 -2.46 10.69 -2.67
N PRO A 153 -1.89 11.92 -2.64
CA PRO A 153 -1.10 12.35 -1.48
C PRO A 153 -1.90 12.33 -0.17
N TYR A 154 -3.18 12.70 -0.24
CA TYR A 154 -4.09 12.67 0.90
C TYR A 154 -4.49 11.23 1.28
N ALA A 155 -4.83 10.38 0.32
CA ALA A 155 -5.19 8.98 0.57
C ALA A 155 -4.01 8.16 1.12
N TYR A 156 -2.80 8.41 0.62
CA TYR A 156 -1.55 7.87 1.14
C TYR A 156 -1.34 8.28 2.60
N TYR A 157 -1.35 9.58 2.89
CA TYR A 157 -1.20 10.11 4.25
C TYR A 157 -2.24 9.50 5.20
N ARG A 158 -3.51 9.54 4.79
CA ARG A 158 -4.62 9.05 5.60
C ARG A 158 -4.49 7.57 5.91
N ARG A 159 -4.23 6.73 4.90
CA ARG A 159 -4.06 5.28 5.10
C ARG A 159 -2.91 4.98 6.06
N THR A 160 -1.81 5.71 5.97
CA THR A 160 -0.69 5.58 6.92
C THR A 160 -1.14 5.89 8.35
N ILE A 161 -1.83 7.02 8.57
CA ILE A 161 -2.33 7.39 9.91
C ILE A 161 -3.34 6.36 10.45
N GLU A 162 -4.29 5.92 9.63
CA GLU A 162 -5.29 4.93 10.02
C GLU A 162 -4.66 3.60 10.43
N ILE A 163 -3.63 3.13 9.71
CA ILE A 163 -2.86 1.95 10.10
C ILE A 163 -2.14 2.19 11.43
N LEU A 164 -1.48 3.34 11.61
CA LEU A 164 -0.78 3.66 12.87
C LEU A 164 -1.73 3.68 14.06
N ASP A 165 -2.92 4.25 13.91
CA ASP A 165 -3.93 4.28 14.98
C ASP A 165 -4.50 2.88 15.27
N GLY A 166 -4.71 2.06 14.24
CA GLY A 166 -5.07 0.65 14.40
C GLY A 166 -3.99 -0.13 15.16
N LEU A 167 -2.72 0.02 14.78
CA LEU A 167 -1.58 -0.61 15.43
C LEU A 167 -1.39 -0.13 16.88
N ARG A 168 -1.60 1.15 17.17
CA ARG A 168 -1.52 1.70 18.53
C ARG A 168 -2.53 1.01 19.45
N ARG A 169 -3.73 0.71 18.97
CA ARG A 169 -4.74 0.02 19.78
C ARG A 169 -4.48 -1.47 19.89
N LEU A 170 -3.98 -2.06 18.81
CA LEU A 170 -3.53 -3.45 18.80
C LEU A 170 -2.35 -3.69 19.77
N SER A 171 -1.59 -2.65 20.12
CA SER A 171 -0.41 -2.74 21.00
C SER A 171 -0.65 -3.45 22.33
N ALA A 172 -1.86 -3.36 22.89
CA ALA A 172 -2.22 -4.03 24.14
C ALA A 172 -2.35 -5.57 24.00
N PHE A 173 -2.47 -6.08 22.77
CA PHE A 173 -2.52 -7.51 22.46
C PHE A 173 -1.17 -8.06 21.98
N ILE A 174 -0.21 -7.18 21.68
CA ILE A 174 1.11 -7.57 21.16
C ILE A 174 1.97 -8.15 22.29
N ASP A 175 2.45 -9.39 22.09
CA ASP A 175 3.38 -10.06 22.99
C ASP A 175 4.84 -9.77 22.58
N PRO A 176 5.66 -9.10 23.43
CA PRO A 176 7.08 -8.88 23.16
C PRO A 176 7.89 -10.17 22.96
N ALA A 177 7.45 -11.29 23.53
CA ALA A 177 8.09 -12.59 23.35
C ALA A 177 7.90 -13.10 21.91
N ILE A 178 6.72 -12.89 21.30
CA ILE A 178 6.45 -13.24 19.91
C ILE A 178 7.34 -12.43 18.97
N LEU A 179 7.48 -11.12 19.20
CA LEU A 179 8.41 -10.26 18.47
C LEU A 179 9.85 -10.79 18.54
N SER A 180 10.33 -11.09 19.74
CA SER A 180 11.70 -11.57 19.98
C SER A 180 11.95 -12.93 19.32
N GLN A 181 11.00 -13.84 19.41
CA GLN A 181 11.07 -15.16 18.77
C GLN A 181 11.08 -15.05 17.25
N ALA A 182 10.23 -14.18 16.68
CA ALA A 182 10.19 -13.94 15.24
C ALA A 182 11.51 -13.38 14.72
N ARG A 183 12.09 -12.40 15.43
CA ARG A 183 13.43 -11.87 15.11
C ARG A 183 14.49 -12.95 15.16
N HIS A 184 14.48 -13.78 16.20
CA HIS A 184 15.45 -14.86 16.33
C HIS A 184 15.35 -15.87 15.18
N ARG A 185 14.12 -16.29 14.80
CA ARG A 185 13.89 -17.19 13.66
C ARG A 185 14.36 -16.56 12.34
N ALA A 186 14.00 -15.31 12.08
CA ALA A 186 14.39 -14.59 10.87
C ALA A 186 15.92 -14.42 10.75
N ARG A 187 16.61 -14.13 11.87
CA ARG A 187 18.08 -14.09 11.92
C ARG A 187 18.73 -15.43 11.63
N ARG A 188 18.17 -16.52 12.16
CA ARG A 188 18.67 -17.88 11.86
C ARG A 188 18.51 -18.26 10.39
N ALA A 189 17.57 -17.62 9.68
CA ALA A 189 17.40 -17.74 8.24
C ALA A 189 18.28 -16.78 7.43
N CYS A 190 19.21 -16.05 8.07
CA CYS A 190 20.14 -15.12 7.43
C CYS A 190 19.46 -14.02 6.61
N LEU A 191 18.27 -13.57 7.02
CA LEU A 191 17.56 -12.46 6.38
C LEU A 191 18.20 -11.11 6.73
N SER A 192 17.97 -10.09 5.90
CA SER A 192 18.43 -8.73 6.19
C SER A 192 17.70 -8.15 7.41
N GLU A 193 18.31 -7.19 8.13
CA GLU A 193 17.67 -6.56 9.31
C GLU A 193 16.33 -5.90 8.95
N VAL A 194 16.21 -5.35 7.75
CA VAL A 194 14.96 -4.79 7.21
C VAL A 194 13.87 -5.85 7.09
N GLU A 195 14.20 -7.02 6.55
CA GLU A 195 13.26 -8.14 6.42
C GLU A 195 12.92 -8.73 7.80
N ILE A 196 13.91 -8.85 8.69
CA ILE A 196 13.74 -9.30 10.07
C ILE A 196 12.71 -8.43 10.80
N ASP A 197 12.84 -7.10 10.72
CA ASP A 197 11.92 -6.19 11.38
C ASP A 197 10.51 -6.24 10.77
N ALA A 198 10.40 -6.33 9.43
CA ALA A 198 9.11 -6.48 8.76
C ALA A 198 8.40 -7.80 9.13
N ILE A 199 9.13 -8.92 9.17
CA ILE A 199 8.59 -10.23 9.56
C ILE A 199 8.20 -10.25 11.02
N ALA A 200 9.03 -9.69 11.91
CA ALA A 200 8.72 -9.61 13.33
C ALA A 200 7.46 -8.77 13.58
N ALA A 201 7.35 -7.61 12.94
CA ALA A 201 6.16 -6.77 13.01
C ALA A 201 4.92 -7.51 12.49
N ALA A 202 4.99 -8.12 11.31
CA ALA A 202 3.88 -8.85 10.70
C ALA A 202 3.42 -10.04 11.56
N THR A 203 4.37 -10.79 12.11
CA THR A 203 4.15 -11.89 13.06
C THR A 203 3.38 -11.42 14.30
N ALA A 204 3.85 -10.33 14.91
CA ALA A 204 3.24 -9.78 16.11
C ALA A 204 1.83 -9.25 15.85
N VAL A 205 1.64 -8.57 14.70
CA VAL A 205 0.33 -8.09 14.25
C VAL A 205 -0.63 -9.26 14.01
N ARG A 206 -0.20 -10.32 13.32
CA ARG A 206 -1.02 -11.52 13.09
C ARG A 206 -1.50 -12.12 14.42
N ALA A 207 -0.58 -12.43 15.33
CA ALA A 207 -0.91 -13.03 16.62
C ALA A 207 -1.82 -12.15 17.48
N ALA A 208 -1.62 -10.83 17.44
CA ALA A 208 -2.46 -9.89 18.14
C ALA A 208 -3.88 -9.81 17.53
N LEU A 209 -4.00 -9.84 16.20
CA LEU A 209 -5.30 -9.90 15.51
C LEU A 209 -6.04 -11.20 15.86
N ASP A 210 -5.35 -12.34 15.84
CA ASP A 210 -5.93 -13.64 16.20
C ASP A 210 -6.39 -13.65 17.66
N SER A 211 -5.61 -13.05 18.58
CA SER A 211 -5.98 -12.91 19.99
C SER A 211 -7.21 -12.03 20.18
N CYS A 212 -7.31 -10.94 19.42
CA CYS A 212 -8.47 -10.07 19.43
C CYS A 212 -9.72 -10.78 18.88
N ALA A 213 -9.58 -11.54 17.79
CA ALA A 213 -10.67 -12.27 17.15
C ALA A 213 -11.31 -13.33 18.09
N ILE A 214 -10.51 -13.97 18.95
CA ILE A 214 -11.02 -14.92 19.96
C ILE A 214 -11.50 -14.25 21.26
N GLY A 215 -11.48 -12.91 21.34
CA GLY A 215 -11.91 -12.16 22.52
C GLY A 215 -10.97 -12.32 23.72
N ALA A 216 -9.69 -12.62 23.51
CA ALA A 216 -8.72 -12.66 24.61
C ALA A 216 -8.62 -11.28 25.27
N PRO A 217 -8.41 -11.19 26.60
CA PRO A 217 -8.21 -9.91 27.25
C PRO A 217 -6.89 -9.26 26.77
N PRO A 218 -6.80 -7.91 26.76
CA PRO A 218 -5.54 -7.21 26.62
C PRO A 218 -4.52 -7.67 27.66
N ARG A 219 -3.24 -7.60 27.34
CA ARG A 219 -2.16 -8.02 28.24
C ARG A 219 -1.86 -6.92 29.26
N ASP A 220 -1.60 -7.31 30.50
CA ASP A 220 -1.13 -6.42 31.58
C ASP A 220 0.36 -6.02 31.44
N ALA A 221 0.99 -6.33 30.30
CA ALA A 221 2.36 -5.97 30.00
C ALA A 221 2.44 -4.57 29.37
N PRO A 222 3.58 -3.86 29.47
CA PRO A 222 3.77 -2.63 28.71
C PRO A 222 3.51 -2.88 27.22
N PRO A 223 2.79 -1.98 26.53
CA PRO A 223 2.35 -2.19 25.16
C PRO A 223 3.55 -2.43 24.24
N GLY A 224 3.49 -3.51 23.46
CA GLY A 224 4.48 -3.77 22.43
C GLY A 224 4.34 -2.77 21.28
N THR A 225 5.44 -2.23 20.75
CA THR A 225 5.42 -1.43 19.52
C THR A 225 5.97 -2.21 18.34
N VAL A 226 5.25 -2.16 17.22
CA VAL A 226 5.65 -2.70 15.92
C VAL A 226 6.11 -1.61 14.95
N VAL A 227 5.92 -0.35 15.33
CA VAL A 227 6.37 0.82 14.56
C VAL A 227 7.68 1.32 15.16
N PRO A 228 8.72 1.57 14.35
CA PRO A 228 9.98 2.13 14.83
C PRO A 228 9.76 3.48 15.53
N ALA A 229 10.19 3.60 16.79
CA ALA A 229 9.98 4.81 17.60
C ALA A 229 10.80 6.03 17.13
N THR A 230 11.80 5.82 16.29
CA THR A 230 12.85 6.81 15.99
C THR A 230 12.58 7.68 14.77
N THR A 231 11.50 7.44 14.02
CA THR A 231 11.22 8.19 12.79
C THR A 231 9.88 8.91 12.84
N THR A 232 9.91 10.19 12.47
CA THR A 232 8.73 11.01 12.19
C THR A 232 8.51 11.21 10.69
N ASP A 233 9.42 10.69 9.85
CA ASP A 233 9.27 10.75 8.40
C ASP A 233 8.21 9.76 7.92
N LEU A 234 7.14 10.32 7.36
CA LEU A 234 5.99 9.57 6.88
C LEU A 234 6.37 8.58 5.77
N ASP A 235 7.33 8.93 4.90
CA ASP A 235 7.74 8.05 3.81
C ASP A 235 8.49 6.81 4.34
N THR A 236 9.35 7.00 5.35
CA THR A 236 10.00 5.89 6.06
C THR A 236 8.97 5.01 6.80
N ILE A 237 7.98 5.61 7.46
CA ILE A 237 6.91 4.87 8.14
C ILE A 237 6.10 4.04 7.13
N ALA A 238 5.65 4.65 6.03
CA ALA A 238 4.87 3.96 5.02
C ALA A 238 5.65 2.83 4.35
N ALA A 239 6.95 3.00 4.11
CA ALA A 239 7.82 1.93 3.61
C ALA A 239 7.88 0.75 4.59
N HIS A 240 7.99 1.02 5.90
CA HIS A 240 7.92 -0.03 6.93
C HIS A 240 6.58 -0.75 6.95
N LEU A 241 5.48 0.00 6.89
CA LEU A 241 4.12 -0.56 6.87
C LEU A 241 3.85 -1.37 5.61
N ALA A 242 4.31 -0.92 4.45
CA ALA A 242 4.19 -1.66 3.18
C ALA A 242 4.94 -3.00 3.25
N ARG A 243 6.18 -3.01 3.76
CA ARG A 243 6.95 -4.25 3.98
C ARG A 243 6.28 -5.17 5.01
N THR A 244 5.74 -4.61 6.08
CA THR A 244 4.99 -5.36 7.09
C THR A 244 3.74 -6.00 6.48
N ALA A 245 2.99 -5.26 5.65
CA ALA A 245 1.81 -5.77 4.95
C ALA A 245 2.14 -6.88 3.95
N GLN A 246 3.25 -6.73 3.22
CA GLN A 246 3.76 -7.78 2.35
C GLN A 246 4.14 -9.03 3.16
N ALA A 247 4.95 -8.89 4.21
CA ALA A 247 5.32 -10.01 5.07
C ALA A 247 4.09 -10.70 5.71
N LEU A 248 3.06 -9.94 6.08
CA LEU A 248 1.81 -10.47 6.65
C LEU A 248 1.06 -11.42 5.70
N THR A 249 1.20 -11.21 4.39
CA THR A 249 0.49 -11.97 3.35
C THR A 249 1.33 -13.04 2.69
N SER A 250 2.64 -12.82 2.53
CA SER A 250 3.50 -13.70 1.73
C SER A 250 4.57 -14.43 2.53
N SER A 251 4.84 -14.06 3.79
CA SER A 251 5.95 -14.67 4.53
C SER A 251 5.54 -16.01 5.14
N PRO A 252 6.22 -17.13 4.80
CA PRO A 252 5.94 -18.42 5.42
C PRO A 252 6.21 -18.43 6.93
N TYR A 253 7.09 -17.54 7.41
CA TYR A 253 7.39 -17.38 8.84
C TYR A 253 6.24 -16.78 9.64
N VAL A 254 5.36 -16.01 8.99
CA VAL A 254 4.16 -15.44 9.63
C VAL A 254 3.03 -16.47 9.61
N LEU A 255 2.86 -17.18 8.49
CA LEU A 255 1.76 -18.15 8.30
C LEU A 255 1.90 -19.42 9.14
N THR A 256 3.11 -19.79 9.57
CA THR A 256 3.38 -21.01 10.33
C THR A 256 3.33 -20.82 11.85
N ILE A 257 2.97 -19.61 12.31
CA ILE A 257 2.87 -19.34 13.75
C ILE A 257 1.56 -19.92 14.24
N ASN A 258 1.63 -21.14 14.75
CA ASN A 258 0.66 -21.59 15.71
C ASN A 258 0.88 -20.76 16.98
N PRO A 259 -0.11 -20.02 17.50
CA PRO A 259 -0.03 -19.51 18.85
C PRO A 259 0.05 -20.73 19.74
N THR A 260 1.26 -21.09 20.19
CA THR A 260 1.41 -22.19 21.13
C THR A 260 0.54 -21.81 22.33
N PRO A 261 -0.50 -22.59 22.68
CA PRO A 261 -1.27 -22.29 23.87
C PRO A 261 -0.26 -22.24 25.01
N ARG A 262 -0.18 -21.10 25.69
CA ARG A 262 0.66 -21.01 26.89
C ARG A 262 0.22 -22.15 27.80
N PRO A 263 1.14 -22.95 28.35
CA PRO A 263 0.76 -23.84 29.45
C PRO A 263 0.10 -22.93 30.48
N GLN A 264 -1.17 -23.21 30.78
CA GLN A 264 -1.87 -22.53 31.87
C GLN A 264 -0.97 -22.75 33.08
N THR A 265 -0.35 -21.69 33.57
CA THR A 265 0.48 -21.74 34.77
C THR A 265 -0.35 -22.46 35.83
N GLU A 266 0.25 -23.49 36.41
CA GLU A 266 -0.32 -24.43 37.38
C GLU A 266 -0.67 -23.71 38.71
N GLU A 267 -1.52 -22.70 38.67
CA GLU A 267 -2.04 -21.98 39.84
C GLU A 267 -3.24 -22.71 40.48
N SER A 268 -3.46 -23.98 40.14
CA SER A 268 -4.51 -24.82 40.73
C SER A 268 -4.00 -25.95 41.63
N ILE A 269 -2.71 -25.99 41.99
CA ILE A 269 -2.18 -27.08 42.85
C ILE A 269 -2.16 -26.74 44.36
N ASP A 270 -2.31 -25.49 44.78
CA ASP A 270 -2.19 -25.11 46.21
C ASP A 270 -3.51 -24.85 46.96
N LEU A 271 -4.67 -25.28 46.46
CA LEU A 271 -5.96 -25.19 47.20
C LEU A 271 -6.43 -26.49 47.85
N LEU A 272 -5.56 -27.51 47.96
CA LEU A 272 -5.87 -28.77 48.66
C LEU A 272 -4.74 -29.22 49.60
N ARG A 273 -4.20 -28.32 50.42
CA ARG A 273 -3.41 -28.69 51.61
C ARG A 273 -3.84 -27.91 52.84
#